data_AF-K9P7E1-F1
#
_entry.id   AF-K9P7E1-F1
#
_cell.length_a   1.000
_cell.length_b   1.000
_cell.length_c   1.000
_cell.angle_alpha   90.00
_cell.angle_beta   90.00
_cell.angle_gamma   90.00
#
_symmetry.space_group_name_H-M   'P 1'
#
loop_
_entity.id
_entity.type
_entity.pdbx_description
1 polymer ?
#
loop_
_entity_poly.entity_id
_entity_poly.type
_entity_poly.pdbx_seq_one_letter_code
_entity_poly.pdbx_strand_id
1 'polypeptide(L)'
;MEPTLDSLLSFYAERIGGPFPPSLLPTDLPLHWQGQTLFGTARGTEPLYLLQSTRDAFLATAPLGTFSVGFWGHGLKNHAFYYQRREPWGSLYLHLAYGGLDDDNEQAARRIRATMEWLAGFLPIVSERARHCIVVDSLGDALFRIVLTGGQAIEGDGPLFEPERGPAEALRPLLEGL
;
A
#
# COMPACT_ATOMS: atom_id res chain seq x y z
N MET A 1 21.85 -13.26 -7.49
CA MET A 1 21.32 -12.31 -8.48
C MET A 1 20.76 -11.16 -7.70
N GLU A 2 21.15 -9.92 -8.00
CA GLU A 2 20.54 -8.76 -7.33
C GLU A 2 19.06 -8.65 -7.74
N PRO A 3 18.16 -8.28 -6.84
CA PRO A 3 16.76 -8.07 -7.19
C PRO A 3 16.63 -6.94 -8.21
N THR A 4 15.77 -7.11 -9.21
CA THR A 4 15.43 -6.11 -10.23
C THR A 4 13.95 -5.81 -10.22
N LEU A 5 13.53 -4.71 -10.85
CA LEU A 5 12.11 -4.36 -10.98
C LEU A 5 11.35 -5.49 -11.68
N ASP A 6 11.90 -6.01 -12.78
CA ASP A 6 11.32 -7.14 -13.50
C ASP A 6 11.19 -8.39 -12.62
N SER A 7 12.16 -8.65 -11.73
CA SER A 7 12.09 -9.80 -10.80
C SER A 7 10.98 -9.63 -9.76
N LEU A 8 10.75 -8.42 -9.26
CA LEU A 8 9.63 -8.13 -8.36
C LEU A 8 8.30 -8.29 -9.09
N LEU A 9 8.17 -7.71 -10.28
CA LEU A 9 6.93 -7.76 -11.07
C LEU A 9 6.59 -9.19 -11.47
N SER A 10 7.60 -9.98 -11.86
CA SER A 10 7.43 -11.41 -12.17
C SER A 10 7.04 -12.19 -10.92
N PHE A 11 7.72 -11.99 -9.80
CA PHE A 11 7.38 -12.66 -8.54
C PHE A 11 5.96 -12.31 -8.07
N TYR A 12 5.58 -11.03 -8.15
CA TYR A 12 4.21 -10.60 -7.88
C TYR A 12 3.23 -11.32 -8.80
N ALA A 13 3.48 -11.35 -10.11
CA ALA A 13 2.57 -12.01 -11.06
C ALA A 13 2.40 -13.50 -10.78
N GLU A 14 3.49 -14.19 -10.47
CA GLU A 14 3.49 -15.62 -10.13
C GLU A 14 2.75 -15.91 -8.82
N ARG A 15 2.93 -15.07 -7.80
CA ARG A 15 2.38 -15.28 -6.46
C ARG A 15 0.94 -14.78 -6.29
N ILE A 16 0.63 -13.66 -6.92
CA ILE A 16 -0.63 -12.94 -6.74
C ILE A 16 -1.64 -13.26 -7.87
N GLY A 17 -1.17 -13.80 -9.00
CA GLY A 17 -2.06 -14.21 -10.09
C GLY A 17 -2.54 -13.04 -10.96
N GLY A 18 -1.63 -12.13 -11.33
CA GLY A 18 -1.89 -10.99 -12.21
C GLY A 18 -0.76 -9.95 -12.16
N PRO A 19 -0.64 -9.06 -13.16
CA PRO A 19 0.41 -8.05 -13.17
C PRO A 19 0.24 -7.03 -12.04
N PHE A 20 1.36 -6.55 -11.48
CA PHE A 20 1.33 -5.38 -10.59
C PHE A 20 1.02 -4.11 -11.40
N PRO A 21 0.10 -3.23 -10.95
CA PRO A 21 -0.23 -2.02 -11.69
C PRO A 21 0.95 -1.04 -11.78
N PRO A 22 1.47 -0.72 -12.99
CA PRO A 22 2.65 0.14 -13.11
C PRO A 22 2.45 1.57 -12.58
N SER A 23 1.22 2.08 -12.58
CA SER A 23 0.88 3.41 -12.05
C SER A 23 1.11 3.54 -10.53
N LEU A 24 1.25 2.41 -9.82
CA LEU A 24 1.54 2.40 -8.39
C LEU A 24 3.04 2.52 -8.08
N LEU A 25 3.91 2.42 -9.09
CA LEU A 25 5.35 2.62 -8.96
C LEU A 25 5.70 4.11 -9.03
N PRO A 26 6.74 4.57 -8.31
CA PRO A 26 7.27 5.92 -8.47
C PRO A 26 7.96 6.07 -9.83
N THR A 27 7.85 7.26 -10.43
CA THR A 27 8.48 7.56 -11.74
C THR A 27 9.95 7.95 -11.62
N ASP A 28 10.37 8.60 -10.52
CA ASP A 28 11.66 9.32 -10.46
C ASP A 28 12.45 9.18 -9.14
N LEU A 29 12.31 8.07 -8.41
CA LEU A 29 13.01 7.87 -7.13
C LEU A 29 14.23 6.94 -7.27
N PRO A 30 15.34 7.19 -6.54
CA PRO A 30 16.40 6.20 -6.40
C PRO A 30 15.80 4.95 -5.74
N LEU A 31 15.87 3.84 -6.48
CA LEU A 31 15.31 2.56 -6.06
C LEU A 31 16.37 1.73 -5.35
N HIS A 32 16.04 1.23 -4.17
CA HIS A 32 16.89 0.35 -3.37
C HIS A 32 16.19 -1.00 -3.16
N TRP A 33 16.97 -2.07 -3.11
CA TRP A 33 16.46 -3.43 -2.94
C TRP A 33 16.86 -4.02 -1.61
N GLN A 34 15.91 -4.69 -0.95
CA GLN A 34 16.20 -5.57 0.18
C GLN A 34 15.32 -6.82 0.06
N GLY A 35 15.95 -7.97 -0.21
CA GLY A 35 15.22 -9.21 -0.49
C GLY A 35 14.27 -9.05 -1.69
N GLN A 36 12.97 -9.25 -1.46
CA GLN A 36 11.92 -9.10 -2.47
C GLN A 36 11.08 -7.82 -2.28
N THR A 37 11.66 -6.82 -1.61
CA THR A 37 11.02 -5.51 -1.42
C THR A 37 11.84 -4.42 -2.11
N LEU A 38 11.11 -3.59 -2.84
CA LEU A 38 11.60 -2.39 -3.49
C LEU A 38 11.32 -1.18 -2.61
N PHE A 39 12.31 -0.32 -2.44
CA PHE A 39 12.22 0.93 -1.71
C PHE A 39 12.46 2.11 -2.64
N GLY A 40 11.62 3.13 -2.53
CA GLY A 40 11.92 4.47 -3.00
C GLY A 40 12.04 5.36 -1.78
N THR A 41 13.20 5.96 -1.54
CA THR A 41 13.40 6.82 -0.37
C THR A 41 13.74 8.24 -0.80
N ALA A 42 13.25 9.23 -0.04
CA ALA A 42 13.97 10.49 0.07
C ALA A 42 15.41 10.21 0.54
N ARG A 43 16.39 10.92 -0.03
CA ARG A 43 17.84 10.74 0.26
C ARG A 43 18.09 10.57 1.77
N GLY A 44 18.86 9.55 2.15
CA GLY A 44 19.40 9.38 3.52
C GLY A 44 18.56 8.55 4.49
N THR A 45 17.54 7.82 4.02
CA THR A 45 16.74 6.92 4.87
C THR A 45 17.23 5.48 4.74
N GLU A 46 17.55 4.81 5.85
CA GLU A 46 17.88 3.38 5.80
C GLU A 46 16.61 2.53 5.56
N PRO A 47 16.60 1.62 4.56
CA PRO A 47 15.43 0.79 4.20
C PRO A 47 14.83 -0.02 5.36
N LEU A 48 15.67 -0.41 6.33
CA LEU A 48 15.28 -1.17 7.52
C LEU A 48 14.35 -0.41 8.46
N TYR A 49 14.47 0.92 8.56
CA TYR A 49 13.59 1.72 9.43
C TYR A 49 12.13 1.66 8.94
N LEU A 50 11.92 1.60 7.62
CA LEU A 50 10.58 1.62 7.03
C LEU A 50 9.84 0.27 7.19
N LEU A 51 10.56 -0.84 7.06
CA LEU A 51 10.01 -2.18 7.25
C LEU A 51 9.77 -2.55 8.72
N GLN A 52 10.63 -2.07 9.63
CA GLN A 52 10.49 -2.33 11.06
C GLN A 52 9.65 -1.27 11.78
N SER A 53 9.33 -0.15 11.11
CA SER A 53 8.44 0.85 11.68
C SER A 53 7.03 0.28 11.83
N THR A 54 6.51 0.39 13.05
CA THR A 54 5.09 0.20 13.30
C THR A 54 4.29 1.19 12.44
N ARG A 55 3.01 0.88 12.18
CA ARG A 55 2.05 1.83 11.58
C ARG A 55 2.23 3.24 12.16
N ASP A 56 2.27 3.34 13.48
CA ASP A 56 2.32 4.63 14.18
C ASP A 56 3.63 5.38 13.92
N ALA A 57 4.76 4.67 13.89
CA ALA A 57 6.05 5.27 13.51
C ALA A 57 6.03 5.73 12.06
N PHE A 58 5.53 4.91 11.12
CA PHE A 58 5.39 5.34 9.72
C PHE A 58 4.54 6.61 9.59
N LEU A 59 3.39 6.68 10.25
CA LEU A 59 2.50 7.85 10.20
C LEU A 59 3.11 9.08 10.88
N ALA A 60 3.89 8.90 11.95
CA ALA A 60 4.48 10.01 12.69
C ALA A 60 5.75 10.57 12.02
N THR A 61 6.66 9.71 11.55
CA THR A 61 8.05 10.09 11.27
C THR A 61 8.53 9.81 9.86
N ALA A 62 7.80 9.04 9.04
CA ALA A 62 8.25 8.76 7.68
C ALA A 62 8.39 10.07 6.86
N PRO A 63 9.51 10.29 6.17
CA PRO A 63 9.68 11.46 5.30
C PRO A 63 8.67 11.50 4.15
N LEU A 64 8.41 12.69 3.62
CA LEU A 64 7.73 12.83 2.32
C LEU A 64 8.58 12.19 1.22
N GLY A 65 7.94 11.48 0.29
CA GLY A 65 8.62 10.71 -0.76
C GLY A 65 9.04 9.31 -0.33
N THR A 66 8.69 8.86 0.89
CA THR A 66 8.84 7.46 1.29
C THR A 66 7.94 6.56 0.46
N PHE A 67 8.52 5.48 -0.07
CA PHE A 67 7.85 4.44 -0.83
C PHE A 67 8.45 3.07 -0.50
N SER A 68 7.60 2.06 -0.32
CA SER A 68 8.02 0.66 -0.32
C SER A 68 6.95 -0.23 -0.94
N VAL A 69 7.37 -1.24 -1.68
CA VAL A 69 6.48 -2.27 -2.23
C VAL A 69 7.18 -3.61 -2.32
N GLY A 70 6.48 -4.67 -1.93
CA GLY A 70 6.95 -6.03 -2.14
C GLY A 70 6.72 -6.93 -0.94
N PHE A 71 7.46 -8.04 -0.92
CA PHE A 71 7.25 -9.11 0.06
C PHE A 71 8.34 -9.07 1.13
N TRP A 72 7.91 -9.05 2.38
CA TRP A 72 8.80 -9.06 3.53
C TRP A 72 8.27 -9.94 4.65
N GLY A 73 9.18 -10.57 5.39
CA GLY A 73 8.85 -11.53 6.43
C GLY A 73 10.05 -12.37 6.86
N HIS A 74 9.95 -12.98 8.04
CA HIS A 74 10.97 -13.91 8.55
C HIS A 74 10.34 -15.27 8.91
N GLY A 75 10.89 -16.34 8.32
CA GLY A 75 10.53 -17.73 8.64
C GLY A 75 9.31 -18.29 7.91
N LEU A 76 8.93 -19.52 8.24
CA LEU A 76 7.85 -20.28 7.58
C LEU A 76 6.43 -19.77 7.86
N LYS A 77 6.25 -18.78 8.75
CA LYS A 77 4.94 -18.45 9.36
C LYS A 77 4.45 -17.01 9.21
N ASN A 78 5.28 -16.06 8.75
CA ASN A 78 4.86 -14.66 8.62
C ASN A 78 5.56 -14.05 7.40
N HIS A 79 4.97 -14.27 6.24
CA HIS A 79 5.23 -13.44 5.07
C HIS A 79 4.07 -12.43 4.96
N ALA A 80 4.38 -11.23 4.48
CA ALA A 80 3.38 -10.22 4.19
C ALA A 80 3.75 -9.44 2.94
N PHE A 81 2.74 -8.88 2.31
CA PHE A 81 2.89 -7.93 1.22
C PHE A 81 2.76 -6.52 1.77
N TYR A 82 3.74 -5.68 1.46
CA TYR A 82 3.78 -4.29 1.86
C TYR A 82 3.54 -3.38 0.66
N TYR A 83 2.74 -2.34 0.88
CA TYR A 83 2.69 -1.15 0.05
C TYR A 83 2.61 0.07 0.96
N GLN A 84 3.70 0.82 1.06
CA GLN A 84 3.78 2.02 1.86
C GLN A 84 4.10 3.20 0.97
N ARG A 85 3.42 4.32 1.19
CA ARG A 85 3.65 5.54 0.40
C ARG A 85 3.36 6.78 1.23
N ARG A 86 4.23 7.77 1.15
CA ARG A 86 4.04 9.07 1.80
C ARG A 86 4.26 10.20 0.82
N GLU A 87 3.21 10.98 0.63
CA GLU A 87 3.10 12.08 -0.32
C GLU A 87 2.60 13.35 0.38
N PRO A 88 2.72 14.53 -0.23
CA PRO A 88 2.19 15.77 0.34
C PRO A 88 0.68 15.70 0.65
N TRP A 89 -0.08 14.95 -0.16
CA TRP A 89 -1.52 14.79 -0.01
C TRP A 89 -1.91 13.63 0.90
N GLY A 90 -1.01 12.72 1.29
CA GLY A 90 -1.41 11.59 2.11
C GLY A 90 -0.36 10.55 2.49
N SER A 91 -0.78 9.63 3.36
CA SER A 91 0.02 8.51 3.86
C SER A 91 -0.76 7.21 3.70
N LEU A 92 -0.17 6.24 3.02
CA LEU A 92 -0.71 4.91 2.80
C LEU A 92 0.20 3.90 3.47
N TYR A 93 -0.36 3.07 4.34
CA TYR A 93 0.34 1.98 5.01
C TYR A 93 -0.46 0.69 4.85
N LEU A 94 -0.07 -0.13 3.87
CA LEU A 94 -0.66 -1.44 3.63
C LEU A 94 0.34 -2.52 4.02
N HIS A 95 -0.07 -3.37 4.95
CA HIS A 95 0.66 -4.52 5.46
C HIS A 95 -0.31 -5.72 5.45
N LEU A 96 -0.34 -6.40 4.32
CA LEU A 96 -1.34 -7.43 4.00
C LEU A 96 -0.76 -8.82 4.22
N ALA A 97 -1.50 -9.68 4.93
CA ALA A 97 -1.07 -11.07 5.18
C ALA A 97 -0.90 -11.84 3.87
N TYR A 98 0.20 -12.59 3.72
CA TYR A 98 0.44 -13.47 2.57
C TYR A 98 1.63 -14.41 2.78
N GLY A 99 1.48 -15.72 2.61
CA GLY A 99 2.60 -16.68 2.59
C GLY A 99 2.86 -17.39 3.92
N GLY A 100 1.88 -17.44 4.83
CA GLY A 100 1.90 -18.34 5.98
C GLY A 100 1.57 -19.78 5.58
N LEU A 101 2.17 -20.75 6.28
CA LEU A 101 1.93 -22.19 6.04
C LEU A 101 0.46 -22.59 6.29
N ASP A 102 -0.17 -21.95 7.28
CA ASP A 102 -1.53 -22.23 7.74
C ASP A 102 -2.57 -21.25 7.14
N ASP A 103 -2.14 -20.34 6.27
CA ASP A 103 -2.99 -19.30 5.67
C ASP A 103 -3.59 -19.76 4.33
N ASP A 104 -4.80 -19.27 4.03
CA ASP A 104 -5.37 -19.35 2.67
C ASP A 104 -4.65 -18.35 1.75
N ASN A 105 -3.51 -18.78 1.22
CA ASN A 105 -2.67 -17.97 0.35
C ASN A 105 -3.35 -17.60 -0.97
N GLU A 106 -4.31 -18.39 -1.44
CA GLU A 106 -5.09 -18.04 -2.64
C GLU A 106 -6.06 -16.89 -2.34
N GLN A 107 -6.74 -16.93 -1.19
CA GLN A 107 -7.59 -15.83 -0.76
C GLN A 107 -6.77 -14.57 -0.51
N ALA A 108 -5.62 -14.69 0.14
CA ALA A 108 -4.70 -13.58 0.37
C ALA A 108 -4.22 -12.96 -0.95
N ALA A 109 -3.81 -13.79 -1.93
CA ALA A 109 -3.45 -13.34 -3.27
C ALA A 109 -4.60 -12.59 -3.96
N ARG A 110 -5.82 -13.15 -3.95
CA ARG A 110 -7.00 -12.49 -4.53
C ARG A 110 -7.26 -11.13 -3.88
N ARG A 111 -7.14 -11.03 -2.55
CA ARG A 111 -7.30 -9.77 -1.81
C ARG A 111 -6.23 -8.76 -2.21
N ILE A 112 -4.94 -9.14 -2.18
CA ILE A 112 -3.83 -8.24 -2.58
C ILE A 112 -4.05 -7.72 -4.00
N ARG A 113 -4.40 -8.61 -4.93
CA ARG A 113 -4.68 -8.24 -6.32
C ARG A 113 -5.78 -7.19 -6.41
N ALA A 114 -6.93 -7.47 -5.80
CA ALA A 114 -8.07 -6.56 -5.82
C ALA A 114 -7.73 -5.20 -5.18
N THR A 115 -7.00 -5.21 -4.06
CA THR A 115 -6.52 -3.99 -3.40
C THR A 115 -5.63 -3.16 -4.33
N MET A 116 -4.65 -3.77 -5.01
CA MET A 116 -3.76 -3.04 -5.91
C MET A 116 -4.49 -2.51 -7.14
N GLU A 117 -5.40 -3.30 -7.73
CA GLU A 117 -6.25 -2.85 -8.84
C GLU A 117 -7.10 -1.63 -8.44
N TRP A 118 -7.72 -1.67 -7.25
CA TRP A 118 -8.49 -0.54 -6.71
C TRP A 118 -7.61 0.69 -6.46
N LEU A 119 -6.48 0.48 -5.81
CA LEU A 119 -5.55 1.55 -5.45
C LEU A 119 -5.05 2.29 -6.70
N ALA A 120 -4.81 1.56 -7.79
CA ALA A 120 -4.36 2.14 -9.06
C ALA A 120 -5.36 3.13 -9.67
N GLY A 121 -6.67 2.86 -9.52
CA GLY A 121 -7.73 3.79 -9.94
C GLY A 121 -8.02 4.89 -8.91
N PHE A 122 -7.82 4.60 -7.62
CA PHE A 122 -8.08 5.52 -6.51
C PHE A 122 -7.04 6.64 -6.39
N LEU A 123 -5.75 6.33 -6.59
CA LEU A 123 -4.66 7.28 -6.38
C LEU A 123 -4.79 8.58 -7.19
N PRO A 124 -5.08 8.55 -8.50
CA PRO A 124 -5.28 9.79 -9.26
C PRO A 124 -6.39 10.66 -8.68
N ILE A 125 -7.54 10.06 -8.36
CA ILE A 125 -8.72 10.75 -7.83
C ILE A 125 -8.41 11.42 -6.50
N VAL A 126 -7.82 10.68 -5.55
CA VAL A 126 -7.53 11.21 -4.21
C VAL A 126 -6.45 12.29 -4.26
N SER A 127 -5.44 12.15 -5.14
CA SER A 127 -4.37 13.14 -5.28
C SER A 127 -4.86 14.50 -5.79
N GLU A 128 -5.96 14.51 -6.55
CA GLU A 128 -6.58 15.73 -7.07
C GLU A 128 -7.61 16.33 -6.12
N ARG A 129 -8.37 15.47 -5.42
CA ARG A 129 -9.59 15.88 -4.69
C ARG A 129 -9.42 15.95 -3.18
N ALA A 130 -8.38 15.33 -2.62
CA ALA A 130 -8.13 15.34 -1.19
C ALA A 130 -7.03 16.35 -0.82
N ARG A 131 -7.30 17.12 0.23
CA ARG A 131 -6.29 17.91 0.93
C ARG A 131 -5.39 17.01 1.79
N HIS A 132 -5.97 15.96 2.35
CA HIS A 132 -5.26 15.01 3.21
C HIS A 132 -5.91 13.63 3.13
N CYS A 133 -5.10 12.58 3.06
CA CYS A 133 -5.54 11.19 3.00
C CYS A 133 -4.66 10.33 3.90
N ILE A 134 -5.27 9.56 4.81
CA ILE A 134 -4.62 8.50 5.56
C ILE A 134 -5.37 7.21 5.24
N VAL A 135 -4.64 6.18 4.82
CA VAL A 135 -5.17 4.82 4.66
C VAL A 135 -4.22 3.85 5.34
N VAL A 136 -4.78 3.04 6.21
CA VAL A 136 -4.08 1.97 6.91
C VAL A 136 -4.86 0.68 6.69
N ASP A 137 -4.15 -0.37 6.32
CA ASP A 137 -4.65 -1.74 6.39
C ASP A 137 -3.47 -2.62 6.83
N SER A 138 -3.50 -3.10 8.07
CA SER A 138 -2.39 -3.85 8.67
C SER A 138 -2.92 -5.07 9.39
N LEU A 139 -2.76 -6.24 8.76
CA LEU A 139 -3.11 -7.55 9.33
C LEU A 139 -4.52 -7.63 9.93
N GLY A 140 -5.49 -6.94 9.31
CA GLY A 140 -6.90 -6.95 9.75
C GLY A 140 -7.32 -5.78 10.63
N ASP A 141 -6.38 -4.93 11.07
CA ASP A 141 -6.68 -3.61 11.63
C ASP A 141 -6.59 -2.55 10.52
N ALA A 142 -7.68 -1.86 10.24
CA ALA A 142 -7.77 -0.94 9.13
C ALA A 142 -8.51 0.34 9.52
N LEU A 143 -8.06 1.46 8.96
CA LEU A 143 -8.75 2.73 9.07
C LEU A 143 -8.45 3.58 7.84
N PHE A 144 -9.33 4.53 7.58
CA PHE A 144 -9.06 5.57 6.60
C PHE A 144 -9.68 6.88 7.04
N ARG A 145 -9.04 7.97 6.61
CA ARG A 145 -9.53 9.33 6.75
C ARG A 145 -9.12 10.12 5.53
N ILE A 146 -10.11 10.63 4.80
CA ILE A 146 -9.91 11.42 3.59
C ILE A 146 -10.59 12.77 3.80
N VAL A 147 -9.79 13.83 3.85
CA VAL A 147 -10.26 15.21 3.94
C VAL A 147 -10.23 15.79 2.53
N LEU A 148 -11.40 16.04 1.97
CA LEU A 148 -11.56 16.64 0.65
C LEU A 148 -11.08 18.11 0.65
N THR A 149 -10.77 18.64 -0.53
CA THR A 149 -10.38 20.05 -0.70
C THR A 149 -11.45 21.02 -0.20
N GLY A 150 -12.73 20.63 -0.25
CA GLY A 150 -13.87 21.38 0.32
C GLY A 150 -14.00 21.29 1.85
N GLY A 151 -13.11 20.58 2.55
CA GLY A 151 -13.09 20.45 4.01
C GLY A 151 -13.92 19.31 4.59
N GLN A 152 -14.79 18.68 3.79
CA GLN A 152 -15.52 17.47 4.19
C GLN A 152 -14.55 16.32 4.47
N ALA A 153 -14.77 15.59 5.57
CA ALA A 153 -14.03 14.38 5.91
C ALA A 153 -14.88 13.12 5.64
N ILE A 154 -14.24 12.09 5.10
CA ILE A 154 -14.78 10.74 4.91
C ILE A 154 -13.90 9.79 5.71
N GLU A 155 -14.49 9.00 6.61
CA GLU A 155 -13.75 8.22 7.60
C GLU A 155 -14.38 6.85 7.82
N GLY A 156 -13.57 5.88 8.24
CA GLY A 156 -14.04 4.56 8.65
C GLY A 156 -12.92 3.73 9.27
N ASP A 157 -13.32 2.67 9.97
CA ASP A 157 -12.50 1.75 10.77
C ASP A 157 -12.43 0.35 10.15
N GLY A 158 -12.53 0.28 8.82
CA GLY A 158 -12.45 -0.94 8.03
C GLY A 158 -11.53 -0.80 6.81
N PRO A 159 -11.23 -1.93 6.13
CA PRO A 159 -10.33 -1.94 4.98
C PRO A 159 -10.95 -1.18 3.80
N LEU A 160 -10.24 -0.16 3.34
CA LEU A 160 -10.73 0.74 2.28
C LEU A 160 -10.95 0.03 0.93
N PHE A 161 -10.19 -1.03 0.66
CA PHE A 161 -10.12 -1.67 -0.65
C PHE A 161 -10.57 -3.13 -0.65
N GLU A 162 -11.33 -3.57 0.36
CA GLU A 162 -11.85 -4.94 0.40
C GLU A 162 -13.08 -5.10 -0.50
N PRO A 163 -13.09 -6.07 -1.44
CA PRO A 163 -14.29 -6.40 -2.21
C PRO A 163 -15.46 -6.77 -1.27
N GLU A 164 -16.66 -6.26 -1.53
CA GLU A 164 -17.90 -6.52 -0.77
C GLU A 164 -17.94 -6.01 0.68
N ARG A 165 -16.81 -5.55 1.25
CA ARG A 165 -16.70 -5.03 2.62
C ARG A 165 -16.11 -3.62 2.73
N GLY A 166 -15.52 -3.12 1.65
CA GLY A 166 -14.96 -1.78 1.60
C GLY A 166 -16.04 -0.70 1.62
N PRO A 167 -15.69 0.54 2.00
CA PRO A 167 -16.62 1.66 2.14
C PRO A 167 -16.95 2.27 0.77
N ALA A 168 -17.28 1.45 -0.24
CA ALA A 168 -17.68 1.91 -1.57
C ALA A 168 -18.79 2.99 -1.48
N GLU A 169 -19.70 2.84 -0.51
CA GLU A 169 -20.72 3.85 -0.21
C GLU A 169 -20.16 5.10 0.47
N ALA A 170 -19.25 4.97 1.44
CA ALA A 170 -18.66 6.15 2.11
C ALA A 170 -17.75 6.94 1.16
N LEU A 171 -17.12 6.28 0.19
CA LEU A 171 -16.29 6.90 -0.84
C LEU A 171 -17.09 7.56 -1.95
N ARG A 172 -18.42 7.36 -2.02
CA ARG A 172 -19.27 7.92 -3.07
C ARG A 172 -19.05 9.43 -3.29
N PRO A 173 -18.96 10.30 -2.25
CA PRO A 173 -18.67 11.73 -2.43
C PRO A 173 -17.32 12.01 -3.10
N LEU A 174 -16.32 11.16 -2.89
CA LEU A 174 -15.02 11.27 -3.53
C LEU A 174 -15.08 10.79 -4.99
N LEU A 175 -15.77 9.69 -5.26
CA LEU A 175 -15.78 9.01 -6.56
C LEU A 175 -16.73 9.66 -7.58
N GLU A 176 -17.93 10.05 -7.18
CA GLU A 176 -18.95 10.60 -8.10
C GLU A 176 -18.70 12.08 -8.43
N GLY A 177 -17.96 12.79 -7.57
CA GLY A 177 -17.72 14.23 -7.73
C GLY A 177 -18.97 15.06 -7.43
N LEU A 178 -18.77 16.23 -6.81
CA LEU A 178 -19.80 17.24 -6.62
C LEU A 178 -20.29 17.81 -7.97
#